data_AF-A0A1U7TG61-F1
#
_entry.id   AF-A0A1U7TG61-F1
#
_cell.length_a   1.000
_cell.length_b   1.000
_cell.length_c   1.000
_cell.angle_alpha   90.00
_cell.angle_beta   90.00
_cell.angle_gamma   90.00
#
_symmetry.space_group_name_H-M   'P 1'
#
loop_
_entity.id
_entity.type
_entity.pdbx_description
1 polymer ?
#
loop_
_entity_poly.entity_id
_entity_poly.type
_entity_poly.pdbx_seq_one_letter_code
_entity_poly.pdbx_strand_id
1 'polypeptide(L)'
;MALLRSMWGVLSALGRSGTELCTDCGSRIRLPFSFVYLSKWFSSSLASYPKKPMTSYLRFTKEQLPILKAQDPDAKNSELIKRTAELWRELPDSEKKIYEDAYRADWQAYKEEINRIQEQLTPSQILPLEKEIMQKCLKKKVLIKKRELTMLGKPKRPRSAYNIFVSESFQEAKDGSSQAKLKTVNGNWKNLSSSQKQVYIQLAKDDKIRYDNEMKSWEEQMIKVG
;
A
#
# COMPACT_ATOMS: atom_id res chain seq x y z
N MET A 1 -15.54 -34.67 38.91
CA MET A 1 -14.11 -35.06 38.89
C MET A 1 -13.64 -34.85 37.46
N ALA A 2 -13.01 -33.71 37.13
CA ALA A 2 -11.54 -33.54 37.08
C ALA A 2 -10.89 -34.71 36.32
N LEU A 3 -10.22 -34.51 35.18
CA LEU A 3 -8.86 -33.95 35.05
C LEU A 3 -8.72 -33.27 33.66
N LEU A 4 -8.44 -31.95 33.60
CA LEU A 4 -7.11 -31.31 33.42
C LEU A 4 -6.53 -31.49 31.99
N ARG A 5 -6.54 -30.43 31.17
CA ARG A 5 -5.56 -29.30 31.09
C ARG A 5 -4.28 -29.65 30.31
N SER A 6 -3.95 -28.72 29.41
CA SER A 6 -2.61 -28.31 28.96
C SER A 6 -1.72 -29.28 28.18
N MET A 7 -1.59 -29.02 26.87
CA MET A 7 -0.36 -29.25 26.12
C MET A 7 0.13 -27.92 25.56
N TRP A 8 0.80 -27.16 26.40
CA TRP A 8 1.73 -26.10 26.02
C TRP A 8 2.93 -26.25 26.94
N GLY A 9 4.08 -26.65 26.40
CA GLY A 9 5.35 -26.53 27.10
C GLY A 9 6.40 -27.58 26.77
N VAL A 10 7.61 -27.04 26.54
CA VAL A 10 8.95 -27.59 26.81
C VAL A 10 9.59 -28.47 25.71
N LEU A 11 10.58 -27.93 24.99
CA LEU A 11 12.01 -28.02 25.34
C LEU A 11 12.92 -27.48 24.22
N SER A 12 13.69 -26.44 24.58
CA SER A 12 14.94 -26.06 23.93
C SER A 12 16.07 -26.95 24.49
N ALA A 13 16.93 -27.52 23.63
CA ALA A 13 18.35 -27.76 23.91
C ALA A 13 19.03 -28.47 22.73
N LEU A 14 20.02 -27.82 22.11
CA LEU A 14 21.39 -28.31 21.90
C LEU A 14 22.06 -27.45 20.84
N GLY A 15 22.97 -26.58 21.29
CA GLY A 15 23.94 -25.94 20.40
C GLY A 15 25.05 -26.92 20.02
N ARG A 16 25.53 -26.81 18.78
CA ARG A 16 26.90 -27.13 18.40
C ARG A 16 27.38 -26.15 17.33
N SER A 17 28.43 -25.43 17.71
CA SER A 17 29.36 -24.71 16.86
C SER A 17 30.12 -25.66 15.94
N GLY A 18 30.44 -25.20 14.73
CA GLY A 18 31.30 -25.94 13.79
C GLY A 18 31.57 -25.13 12.54
N THR A 19 32.40 -24.09 12.67
CA THR A 19 33.08 -23.44 11.55
C THR A 19 34.18 -24.37 11.04
N GLU A 20 34.11 -24.82 9.80
CA GLU A 20 35.28 -25.27 9.05
C GLU A 20 35.13 -24.91 7.57
N LEU A 21 36.15 -24.22 7.07
CA LEU A 21 36.33 -23.74 5.71
C LEU A 21 36.75 -24.90 4.80
N CYS A 22 36.21 -24.94 3.59
CA CYS A 22 36.98 -25.43 2.45
C CYS A 22 36.75 -24.52 1.25
N THR A 23 37.88 -24.05 0.75
CA THR A 23 38.09 -23.12 -0.34
C THR A 23 38.02 -23.81 -1.70
N ASP A 24 37.52 -23.05 -2.67
CA ASP A 24 37.84 -23.11 -4.10
C ASP A 24 37.11 -24.15 -4.98
N CYS A 25 36.11 -23.69 -5.74
CA CYS A 25 36.22 -23.47 -7.20
C CYS A 25 34.83 -23.24 -7.84
N GLY A 26 34.71 -22.20 -8.69
CA GLY A 26 33.86 -22.27 -9.89
C GLY A 26 32.38 -21.85 -9.81
N SER A 27 32.13 -20.55 -9.78
CA SER A 27 31.19 -19.85 -10.68
C SER A 27 29.79 -20.44 -10.96
N ARG A 28 28.78 -19.97 -10.21
CA ARG A 28 27.41 -19.54 -10.63
C ARG A 28 26.40 -19.83 -9.52
N ILE A 29 26.22 -18.89 -8.59
CA ILE A 29 25.07 -18.90 -7.69
C ILE A 29 24.40 -17.54 -7.78
N ARG A 30 23.12 -17.56 -8.19
CA ARG A 30 22.16 -16.47 -8.04
C ARG A 30 22.23 -15.97 -6.60
N LEU A 31 22.63 -14.72 -6.40
CA LEU A 31 22.48 -14.05 -5.12
C LEU A 31 20.99 -14.08 -4.74
N PRO A 32 20.60 -14.70 -3.61
CA PRO A 32 19.29 -14.49 -3.06
C PRO A 32 19.24 -13.02 -2.65
N PHE A 33 18.13 -12.35 -2.92
CA PHE A 33 17.83 -11.03 -2.39
C PHE A 33 17.86 -11.12 -0.85
N SER A 34 19.04 -10.99 -0.25
CA SER A 34 19.18 -10.50 1.10
C SER A 34 18.64 -9.08 1.04
N PHE A 35 17.45 -8.90 1.58
CA PHE A 35 16.84 -7.62 1.83
C PHE A 35 17.72 -6.88 2.85
N VAL A 36 18.87 -6.37 2.39
CA VAL A 36 19.67 -5.44 3.17
C VAL A 36 18.77 -4.24 3.32
N TYR A 37 18.28 -4.09 4.54
CA TYR A 37 17.49 -2.98 5.00
C TYR A 37 18.30 -1.71 4.72
N LEU A 38 18.08 -1.11 3.55
CA LEU A 38 18.43 0.27 3.29
C LEU A 38 17.66 1.05 4.33
N SER A 39 18.38 1.46 5.37
CA SER A 39 17.98 2.39 6.41
C SER A 39 17.57 3.68 5.72
N LYS A 40 16.32 3.70 5.29
CA LYS A 40 15.69 4.83 4.64
C LYS A 40 15.47 5.86 5.72
N TRP A 41 16.45 6.75 5.86
CA TRP A 41 16.44 7.91 6.74
C TRP A 41 15.41 8.92 6.24
N PHE A 42 14.14 8.56 6.35
CA PHE A 42 13.03 9.47 6.45
C PHE A 42 12.43 9.19 7.81
N SER A 43 12.95 9.85 8.84
CA SER A 43 12.38 9.82 10.19
C SER A 43 11.03 10.55 10.16
N SER A 44 10.00 9.87 9.65
CA SER A 44 8.61 10.30 9.83
C SER A 44 8.30 10.17 11.32
N SER A 45 7.98 11.29 11.99
CA SER A 45 7.57 11.28 13.40
C SER A 45 6.31 10.43 13.63
N LEU A 46 5.50 10.25 12.58
CA LEU A 46 4.35 9.35 12.61
C LEU A 46 4.74 7.86 12.61
N ALA A 47 5.92 7.49 12.10
CA ALA A 47 6.37 6.09 12.11
C ALA A 47 6.74 5.62 13.53
N SER A 48 7.20 6.53 14.38
CA SER A 48 7.47 6.29 15.80
C SER A 48 6.23 6.42 16.70
N TYR A 49 5.11 6.93 16.19
CA TYR A 49 3.88 7.05 16.96
C TYR A 49 3.19 5.69 17.09
N PRO A 50 2.79 5.27 18.31
CA PRO A 50 2.22 3.95 18.51
C PRO A 50 0.90 3.82 17.73
N LYS A 51 0.65 2.63 17.20
CA LYS A 51 -0.59 2.31 16.48
C LYS A 51 -1.60 1.76 17.46
N LYS A 52 -2.88 2.01 17.17
CA LYS A 52 -3.99 1.40 17.91
C LYS A 52 -3.86 -0.13 17.90
N PRO A 53 -4.15 -0.81 19.02
CA PRO A 53 -4.09 -2.26 19.09
C PRO A 53 -5.16 -2.91 18.22
N MET A 54 -4.93 -4.16 17.86
CA MET A 54 -5.86 -4.93 17.04
C MET A 54 -7.11 -5.28 17.85
N THR A 55 -8.29 -5.10 17.24
CA THR A 55 -9.56 -5.49 17.85
C THR A 55 -9.64 -7.01 18.03
N SER A 56 -10.56 -7.47 18.89
CA SER A 56 -10.78 -8.90 19.16
C SER A 56 -10.92 -9.74 17.89
N TYR A 57 -11.80 -9.33 16.97
CA TYR A 57 -11.98 -9.99 15.68
C TYR A 57 -10.72 -9.98 14.80
N LEU A 58 -9.99 -8.86 14.76
CA LEU A 58 -8.78 -8.77 13.93
C LEU A 58 -7.66 -9.64 14.48
N ARG A 59 -7.57 -9.77 15.81
CA ARG A 59 -6.67 -10.70 16.50
C ARG A 59 -7.01 -12.15 16.14
N PHE A 60 -8.28 -12.54 16.27
CA PHE A 60 -8.76 -13.86 15.81
C PHE A 60 -8.45 -14.10 14.34
N THR A 61 -8.71 -13.12 13.48
CA THR A 61 -8.43 -13.22 12.04
C THR A 61 -6.93 -13.44 11.77
N LYS A 62 -6.06 -12.74 12.49
CA LYS A 62 -4.61 -12.90 12.36
C LYS A 62 -4.15 -14.33 12.73
N GLU A 63 -4.80 -14.96 13.69
CA GLU A 63 -4.50 -16.33 14.13
C GLU A 63 -5.06 -17.39 13.18
N GLN A 64 -6.30 -17.21 12.71
CA GLN A 64 -7.00 -18.21 11.88
C GLN A 64 -6.61 -18.17 10.40
N LEU A 65 -6.30 -16.98 9.85
CA LEU A 65 -6.02 -16.84 8.42
C LEU A 65 -4.85 -17.73 7.94
N PRO A 66 -3.70 -17.83 8.64
CA PRO A 66 -2.62 -18.73 8.25
C PRO A 66 -3.01 -20.21 8.31
N ILE A 67 -3.85 -20.60 9.26
CA ILE A 67 -4.34 -21.99 9.41
C ILE A 67 -5.21 -22.35 8.20
N LEU A 68 -6.17 -21.50 7.86
CA LEU A 68 -7.02 -21.70 6.69
C LEU A 68 -6.22 -21.64 5.38
N LYS A 69 -5.18 -20.80 5.32
CA LYS A 69 -4.29 -20.73 4.15
C LYS A 69 -3.40 -21.97 4.01
N ALA A 70 -3.03 -22.61 5.12
CA ALA A 70 -2.27 -23.86 5.09
C ALA A 70 -3.16 -25.04 4.65
N GLN A 71 -4.45 -25.02 5.01
CA GLN A 71 -5.44 -26.01 4.57
C GLN A 71 -5.80 -25.82 3.08
N ASP A 72 -5.85 -24.58 2.61
CA ASP A 72 -6.19 -24.23 1.24
C ASP A 72 -5.18 -23.20 0.66
N PRO A 73 -3.99 -23.67 0.23
CA PRO A 73 -2.93 -22.79 -0.27
C PRO A 73 -3.30 -22.02 -1.53
N ASP A 74 -4.26 -22.51 -2.32
CA ASP A 74 -4.66 -21.90 -3.58
C ASP A 74 -5.83 -20.91 -3.42
N ALA A 75 -6.60 -20.99 -2.32
CA ALA A 75 -7.69 -20.06 -2.07
C ALA A 75 -7.27 -18.59 -1.99
N LYS A 76 -8.15 -17.73 -2.51
CA LYS A 76 -7.98 -16.27 -2.44
C LYS A 76 -8.21 -15.80 -1.00
N ASN A 77 -7.36 -14.89 -0.52
CA ASN A 77 -7.49 -14.32 0.83
C ASN A 77 -8.90 -13.74 1.11
N SER A 78 -9.58 -13.20 0.10
CA SER A 78 -10.96 -12.70 0.26
C SER A 78 -11.95 -13.79 0.68
N GLU A 79 -11.76 -15.02 0.22
CA GLU A 79 -12.60 -16.16 0.58
C GLU A 79 -12.25 -16.67 1.98
N LEU A 80 -10.96 -16.79 2.28
CA LEU A 80 -10.49 -17.18 3.62
C LEU A 80 -10.96 -16.21 4.70
N ILE A 81 -10.97 -14.90 4.42
CA ILE A 81 -11.52 -13.88 5.32
C ILE A 81 -13.02 -14.05 5.53
N LYS A 82 -13.80 -14.42 4.48
CA LYS A 82 -15.24 -14.70 4.62
C LYS A 82 -15.47 -15.90 5.53
N ARG A 83 -14.75 -17.01 5.30
CA ARG A 83 -14.81 -18.21 6.15
C ARG A 83 -14.41 -17.88 7.60
N THR A 84 -13.38 -17.06 7.80
CA THR A 84 -12.97 -16.60 9.14
C THR A 84 -14.05 -15.77 9.83
N ALA A 85 -14.76 -14.92 9.08
CA ALA A 85 -15.88 -14.14 9.62
C ALA A 85 -17.06 -15.03 10.02
N GLU A 86 -17.32 -16.12 9.31
CA GLU A 86 -18.29 -17.16 9.68
C GLU A 86 -17.88 -17.84 10.98
N LEU A 87 -16.64 -18.35 11.06
CA LEU A 87 -16.11 -18.97 12.28
C LEU A 87 -16.19 -18.04 13.49
N TRP A 88 -15.89 -16.74 13.32
CA TRP A 88 -16.02 -15.76 14.40
C TRP A 88 -17.46 -15.58 14.86
N ARG A 89 -18.45 -15.61 13.95
CA ARG A 89 -19.87 -15.49 14.32
C ARG A 89 -20.33 -16.69 15.14
N GLU A 90 -19.91 -17.88 14.75
CA GLU A 90 -20.23 -19.16 15.41
C GLU A 90 -19.47 -19.38 16.73
N LEU A 91 -18.34 -18.69 16.92
CA LEU A 91 -17.52 -18.79 18.12
C LEU A 91 -18.34 -18.47 19.39
N PRO A 92 -18.27 -19.30 20.45
CA PRO A 92 -19.01 -19.03 21.68
C PRO A 92 -18.51 -17.74 22.35
N ASP A 93 -19.43 -17.06 23.05
CA ASP A 93 -19.13 -15.78 23.69
C ASP A 93 -18.03 -15.90 24.77
N SER A 94 -17.88 -17.08 25.39
CA SER A 94 -16.80 -17.37 26.32
C SER A 94 -15.41 -17.27 25.68
N GLU A 95 -15.27 -17.71 24.43
CA GLU A 95 -13.99 -17.64 23.69
C GLU A 95 -13.79 -16.25 23.10
N LYS A 96 -14.86 -15.63 22.57
CA LYS A 96 -14.82 -14.22 22.13
C LYS A 96 -14.34 -13.31 23.27
N LYS A 97 -14.79 -13.57 24.50
CA LYS A 97 -14.41 -12.79 25.69
C LYS A 97 -12.91 -12.79 25.95
N ILE A 98 -12.21 -13.90 25.70
CA ILE A 98 -10.74 -13.97 25.82
C ILE A 98 -10.07 -12.94 24.90
N TYR A 99 -10.54 -12.84 23.66
CA TYR A 99 -10.03 -11.86 22.69
C TYR A 99 -10.40 -10.42 23.06
N GLU A 100 -11.59 -10.20 23.62
CA GLU A 100 -12.01 -8.88 24.11
C GLU A 100 -11.22 -8.41 25.32
N ASP A 101 -10.95 -9.29 26.28
CA ASP A 101 -10.15 -8.99 27.46
C ASP A 101 -8.70 -8.67 27.06
N ALA A 102 -8.15 -9.43 26.11
CA ALA A 102 -6.83 -9.14 25.55
C ALA A 102 -6.80 -7.79 24.81
N TYR A 103 -7.83 -7.47 24.02
CA TYR A 103 -7.95 -6.15 23.39
C TYR A 103 -8.07 -5.03 24.42
N ARG A 104 -8.85 -5.23 25.49
CA ARG A 104 -9.00 -4.25 26.58
C ARG A 104 -7.67 -3.98 27.27
N ALA A 105 -6.88 -5.01 27.57
CA ALA A 105 -5.55 -4.86 28.15
C ALA A 105 -4.61 -4.08 27.23
N ASP A 106 -4.51 -4.47 25.96
CA ASP A 106 -3.69 -3.75 24.97
C ASP A 106 -4.13 -2.29 24.80
N TRP A 107 -5.44 -2.02 24.88
CA TRP A 107 -5.98 -0.68 24.78
C TRP A 107 -5.56 0.21 25.94
N GLN A 108 -5.52 -0.33 27.17
CA GLN A 108 -5.00 0.42 28.32
C GLN A 108 -3.51 0.73 28.14
N ALA A 109 -2.70 -0.27 27.76
CA ALA A 109 -1.27 -0.07 27.51
C ALA A 109 -1.03 0.99 26.40
N TYR A 110 -1.80 0.94 25.32
CA TYR A 110 -1.76 1.94 24.25
C TYR A 110 -2.12 3.34 24.75
N LYS A 111 -3.16 3.45 25.59
CA LYS A 111 -3.58 4.74 26.15
C LYS A 111 -2.50 5.34 27.05
N GLU A 112 -1.89 4.52 27.91
CA GLU A 112 -0.78 4.95 28.77
C GLU A 112 0.41 5.43 27.95
N GLU A 113 0.81 4.68 26.92
CA GLU A 113 1.93 5.05 26.05
C GLU A 113 1.67 6.35 25.28
N ILE A 114 0.45 6.51 24.75
CA ILE A 114 0.03 7.75 24.08
C ILE A 114 0.10 8.94 25.05
N ASN A 115 -0.39 8.78 26.28
CA ASN A 115 -0.36 9.85 27.28
C ASN A 115 1.09 10.23 27.62
N ARG A 116 1.98 9.25 27.83
CA ARG A 116 3.41 9.50 28.07
C ARG A 116 4.05 10.28 26.92
N ILE A 117 3.77 9.88 25.68
CA ILE A 117 4.29 10.58 24.50
C ILE A 117 3.72 12.00 24.43
N GLN A 118 2.42 12.18 24.68
CA GLN A 118 1.78 13.50 24.66
C GLN A 118 2.35 14.45 25.71
N GLU A 119 2.67 13.96 26.91
CA GLU A 119 3.32 14.75 27.97
C GLU A 119 4.76 15.15 27.60
N GLN A 120 5.47 14.30 26.87
CA GLN A 120 6.85 14.55 26.43
C GLN A 120 6.95 15.39 25.16
N LEU A 121 5.87 15.55 24.40
CA LEU A 121 5.87 16.26 23.13
C LEU A 121 5.98 17.78 23.36
N THR A 122 6.98 18.37 22.71
CA THR A 122 7.14 19.83 22.69
C THR A 122 6.24 20.46 21.62
N PRO A 123 5.79 21.73 21.79
CA PRO A 123 4.97 22.43 20.78
C PRO A 123 5.58 22.44 19.37
N SER A 124 6.92 22.44 19.29
CA SER A 124 7.67 22.37 18.03
C SER A 124 7.57 21.02 17.31
N GLN A 125 7.26 19.93 18.02
CA GLN A 125 7.07 18.58 17.46
C GLN A 125 5.60 18.29 17.12
N ILE A 126 4.67 18.90 17.85
CA ILE A 126 3.21 18.73 17.63
C ILE A 126 2.80 19.26 16.25
N LEU A 127 3.20 20.48 15.90
CA LEU A 127 2.78 21.12 14.64
C LEU A 127 3.20 20.31 13.38
N PRO A 128 4.46 19.83 13.24
CA PRO A 128 4.83 18.95 12.14
C PRO A 128 4.06 17.63 12.11
N LEU A 129 3.80 17.01 13.28
CA LEU A 129 3.06 15.74 13.37
C LEU A 129 1.61 15.91 12.90
N GLU A 130 0.92 16.94 13.38
CA GLU A 130 -0.45 17.27 12.95
C GLU A 130 -0.52 17.55 11.45
N LYS A 131 0.45 18.30 10.93
CA LYS A 131 0.57 18.57 9.49
C LYS A 131 0.79 17.27 8.70
N GLU A 132 1.63 16.36 9.19
CA GLU A 132 1.87 15.08 8.52
C GLU A 132 0.60 14.19 8.50
N ILE A 133 -0.11 14.11 9.63
CA ILE A 133 -1.39 13.40 9.75
C ILE A 133 -2.42 13.99 8.79
N MET A 134 -2.58 15.33 8.80
CA MET A 134 -3.48 16.05 7.91
C MET A 134 -3.16 15.77 6.43
N GLN A 135 -1.88 15.86 6.05
CA GLN A 135 -1.45 15.55 4.68
C GLN A 135 -1.74 14.11 4.29
N LYS A 136 -1.53 13.13 5.17
CA LYS A 136 -1.87 11.72 4.92
C LYS A 136 -3.37 11.53 4.75
N CYS A 137 -4.20 12.15 5.57
CA CYS A 137 -5.66 12.13 5.45
C CYS A 137 -6.13 12.76 4.13
N LEU A 138 -5.61 13.92 3.76
CA LEU A 138 -5.93 14.60 2.50
C LEU A 138 -5.50 13.76 1.29
N LYS A 139 -4.29 13.20 1.30
CA LYS A 139 -3.82 12.28 0.25
C LYS A 139 -4.75 11.07 0.12
N LYS A 140 -5.16 10.46 1.23
CA LYS A 140 -6.11 9.32 1.22
C LYS A 140 -7.47 9.72 0.64
N LYS A 141 -8.03 10.87 1.03
CA LYS A 141 -9.29 11.41 0.47
C LYS A 141 -9.20 11.63 -1.05
N VAL A 142 -8.11 12.24 -1.52
CA VAL A 142 -7.86 12.45 -2.96
C VAL A 142 -7.76 11.12 -3.71
N LEU A 143 -7.09 10.12 -3.14
CA LEU A 143 -6.96 8.79 -3.76
C LEU A 143 -8.29 8.04 -3.83
N ILE A 144 -9.11 8.09 -2.77
CA ILE A 144 -10.45 7.49 -2.75
C ILE A 144 -11.33 8.15 -3.80
N LYS A 145 -11.42 9.49 -3.80
CA LYS A 145 -12.18 10.24 -4.81
C LYS A 145 -11.70 9.94 -6.24
N LYS A 146 -10.38 9.83 -6.45
CA LYS A 146 -9.83 9.44 -7.76
C LYS A 146 -10.26 8.04 -8.18
N ARG A 147 -10.21 7.06 -7.27
CA ARG A 147 -10.65 5.68 -7.54
C ARG A 147 -12.14 5.64 -7.88
N GLU A 148 -12.96 6.31 -7.09
CA GLU A 148 -14.41 6.44 -7.31
C GLU A 148 -14.70 7.02 -8.69
N LEU A 149 -14.11 8.17 -9.04
CA LEU A 149 -14.27 8.77 -10.38
C LEU A 149 -13.78 7.84 -11.51
N THR A 150 -12.75 7.03 -11.26
CA THR A 150 -12.27 6.04 -12.24
C THR A 150 -13.28 4.90 -12.41
N MET A 151 -13.91 4.44 -11.33
CA MET A 151 -14.96 3.41 -11.37
C MET A 151 -16.25 3.91 -12.04
N LEU A 152 -16.57 5.19 -11.86
CA LEU A 152 -17.67 5.87 -12.56
C LEU A 152 -17.34 6.19 -14.03
N GLY A 153 -16.18 5.76 -14.54
CA GLY A 153 -15.81 5.95 -15.94
C GLY A 153 -15.57 7.41 -16.34
N LYS A 154 -15.20 8.29 -15.39
CA LYS A 154 -14.99 9.71 -15.70
C LYS A 154 -13.95 9.89 -16.82
N PRO A 155 -14.28 10.65 -17.89
CA PRO A 155 -13.37 10.91 -19.00
C PRO A 155 -12.00 11.42 -18.57
N LYS A 156 -10.95 10.93 -19.22
CA LYS A 156 -9.58 11.40 -18.99
C LYS A 156 -9.42 12.81 -19.58
N ARG A 157 -8.74 13.67 -18.83
CA ARG A 157 -8.40 15.04 -19.23
C ARG A 157 -7.80 15.10 -20.64
N PRO A 158 -8.01 16.21 -21.37
CA PRO A 158 -7.49 16.34 -22.71
C PRO A 158 -5.95 16.34 -22.69
N ARG A 159 -5.36 15.66 -23.66
CA ARG A 159 -3.91 15.56 -23.83
C ARG A 159 -3.37 16.84 -24.45
N SER A 160 -2.30 17.39 -23.87
CA SER A 160 -1.57 18.48 -24.51
C SER A 160 -0.76 17.98 -25.71
N ALA A 161 -0.39 18.88 -26.62
CA ALA A 161 0.45 18.57 -27.78
C ALA A 161 1.73 17.82 -27.36
N TYR A 162 2.32 18.26 -26.25
CA TYR A 162 3.47 17.62 -25.64
C TYR A 162 3.17 16.21 -25.12
N ASN A 163 2.01 15.97 -24.49
CA ASN A 163 1.67 14.62 -24.01
C ASN A 163 1.48 13.63 -25.16
N ILE A 164 0.92 14.08 -26.29
CA ILE A 164 0.75 13.29 -27.51
C ILE A 164 2.12 12.93 -28.09
N PHE A 165 2.99 13.92 -28.27
CA PHE A 165 4.38 13.70 -28.69
C PHE A 165 5.13 12.74 -27.77
N VAL A 166 5.01 12.91 -26.45
CA VAL A 166 5.65 12.01 -25.48
C VAL A 166 5.12 10.60 -25.62
N SER A 167 3.82 10.38 -25.81
CA SER A 167 3.28 9.03 -25.98
C SER A 167 3.81 8.32 -27.24
N GLU A 168 3.95 9.04 -28.34
CA GLU A 168 4.47 8.50 -29.61
C GLU A 168 5.98 8.25 -29.52
N SER A 169 6.74 9.26 -29.10
CA SER A 169 8.21 9.17 -29.00
C SER A 169 8.69 8.16 -27.94
N PHE A 170 7.91 7.96 -26.87
CA PHE A 170 8.25 6.99 -25.83
C PHE A 170 8.00 5.54 -26.29
N GLN A 171 7.06 5.32 -27.23
CA GLN A 171 6.87 4.02 -27.88
C GLN A 171 8.02 3.69 -28.85
N GLU A 172 8.54 4.68 -29.55
CA GLU A 172 9.61 4.51 -30.54
C GLU A 172 11.00 4.38 -29.91
N ALA A 173 11.22 4.91 -28.71
CA ALA A 173 12.51 4.87 -28.04
C ALA A 173 12.88 3.44 -27.58
N LYS A 174 13.96 2.88 -28.14
CA LYS A 174 14.58 1.61 -27.68
C LYS A 174 15.24 1.73 -26.29
N ASP A 175 15.62 0.59 -25.73
CA ASP A 175 15.94 0.30 -24.32
C ASP A 175 16.69 1.37 -23.51
N GLY A 176 16.34 1.44 -22.23
CA GLY A 176 16.88 2.37 -21.25
C GLY A 176 15.87 2.62 -20.12
N SER A 177 16.34 3.20 -19.00
CA SER A 177 15.44 3.64 -17.92
C SER A 177 14.40 4.64 -18.45
N SER A 178 13.16 4.54 -18.00
CA SER A 178 12.07 5.47 -18.36
C SER A 178 12.46 6.93 -18.15
N GLN A 179 13.30 7.21 -17.15
CA GLN A 179 13.81 8.56 -16.87
C GLN A 179 14.78 9.05 -17.94
N ALA A 180 15.65 8.17 -18.45
CA ALA A 180 16.59 8.51 -19.51
C ALA A 180 15.85 8.75 -20.84
N LYS A 181 14.89 7.87 -21.18
CA LYS A 181 14.03 8.06 -22.35
C LYS A 181 13.28 9.39 -22.30
N LEU A 182 12.69 9.72 -21.15
CA LEU A 182 11.98 10.99 -21.00
C LEU A 182 12.91 12.20 -21.17
N LYS A 183 14.14 12.16 -20.64
CA LYS A 183 15.12 13.24 -20.88
C LYS A 183 15.40 13.46 -22.37
N THR A 184 15.58 12.38 -23.13
CA THR A 184 15.79 12.44 -24.58
C THR A 184 14.57 13.03 -25.29
N VAL A 185 13.37 12.54 -24.97
CA VAL A 185 12.10 13.04 -25.55
C VAL A 185 11.91 14.52 -25.23
N ASN A 186 12.20 14.97 -23.99
CA ASN A 186 12.14 16.38 -23.62
C ASN A 186 13.09 17.24 -24.47
N GLY A 187 14.30 16.74 -24.76
CA GLY A 187 15.26 17.39 -25.65
C GLY A 187 14.73 17.50 -27.08
N ASN A 188 14.23 16.39 -27.63
CA ASN A 188 13.67 16.34 -28.98
C ASN A 188 12.49 17.31 -29.13
N TRP A 189 11.57 17.36 -28.17
CA TRP A 189 10.44 18.30 -28.19
C TRP A 189 10.88 19.76 -28.26
N LYS A 190 11.93 20.14 -27.50
CA LYS A 190 12.45 21.50 -27.54
C LYS A 190 13.00 21.86 -28.92
N ASN A 191 13.69 20.91 -29.55
CA ASN A 191 14.34 21.07 -30.85
C ASN A 191 13.39 20.92 -32.06
N LEU A 192 12.15 20.47 -31.86
CA LEU A 192 11.16 20.41 -32.94
C LEU A 192 10.86 21.82 -33.49
N SER A 193 10.77 21.90 -34.82
CA SER A 193 10.40 23.12 -35.53
C SER A 193 8.92 23.49 -35.28
N SER A 194 8.56 24.75 -35.55
CA SER A 194 7.18 25.23 -35.41
C SER A 194 6.21 24.45 -36.29
N SER A 195 6.60 24.08 -37.52
CA SER A 195 5.76 23.30 -38.43
C SER A 195 5.52 21.87 -37.93
N GLN A 196 6.54 21.22 -37.35
CA GLN A 196 6.39 19.89 -36.75
C GLN A 196 5.51 19.94 -35.49
N LYS A 197 5.70 20.97 -34.64
CA LYS A 197 4.85 21.19 -33.45
C LYS A 197 3.39 21.44 -33.82
N GLN A 198 3.12 22.04 -34.99
CA GLN A 198 1.76 22.34 -35.44
C GLN A 198 0.88 21.10 -35.56
N VAL A 199 1.43 19.97 -35.99
CA VAL A 199 0.69 18.69 -36.08
C VAL A 199 0.18 18.27 -34.69
N TYR A 200 1.07 18.28 -33.69
CA TYR A 200 0.69 17.95 -32.31
C TYR A 200 -0.27 18.96 -31.69
N ILE A 201 -0.15 20.24 -32.05
CA ILE A 201 -1.08 21.29 -31.62
C ILE A 201 -2.48 21.00 -32.17
N GLN A 202 -2.59 20.57 -33.43
CA GLN A 202 -3.88 20.21 -34.01
C GLN A 202 -4.46 18.97 -33.34
N LEU A 203 -3.67 17.91 -33.14
CA LEU A 203 -4.11 16.71 -32.40
C LEU A 203 -4.58 17.03 -30.98
N ALA A 204 -3.95 17.99 -30.30
CA ALA A 204 -4.37 18.43 -28.98
C ALA A 204 -5.71 19.21 -29.00
N LYS A 205 -5.98 19.97 -30.08
CA LYS A 205 -7.28 20.63 -30.27
C LYS A 205 -8.37 19.58 -30.49
N ASP A 206 -8.10 18.56 -31.29
CA ASP A 206 -9.05 17.49 -31.57
C ASP A 206 -9.33 16.65 -30.30
N ASP A 207 -8.30 16.37 -29.49
CA ASP A 207 -8.46 15.67 -28.20
C ASP A 207 -9.24 16.50 -27.17
N LYS A 208 -9.17 17.84 -27.26
CA LYS A 208 -10.01 18.74 -26.47
C LYS A 208 -11.49 18.59 -26.85
N ILE A 209 -11.80 18.56 -28.15
CA ILE A 209 -13.17 18.33 -28.64
C ILE A 209 -13.70 16.97 -28.17
N ARG A 210 -12.88 15.90 -28.27
CA ARG A 210 -13.20 14.58 -27.73
C ARG A 210 -13.56 14.67 -26.25
N TYR A 211 -12.70 15.29 -25.43
CA TYR A 211 -12.92 15.42 -23.99
C TYR A 211 -14.21 16.18 -23.68
N ASP A 212 -14.47 17.30 -24.37
CA ASP A 212 -15.66 18.12 -24.13
C ASP A 212 -16.94 17.34 -24.44
N ASN A 213 -16.95 16.53 -25.51
CA ASN A 213 -18.07 15.66 -25.86
C ASN A 213 -18.27 14.53 -24.84
N GLU A 214 -17.19 13.80 -24.50
CA GLU A 214 -17.26 12.73 -23.50
C GLU A 214 -17.70 13.24 -22.13
N MET A 215 -17.23 14.43 -21.73
CA MET A 215 -17.61 15.04 -20.46
C MET A 215 -19.08 15.39 -20.40
N LYS A 216 -19.65 15.96 -21.48
CA LYS A 216 -21.10 16.24 -21.55
C LYS A 216 -21.91 14.96 -21.36
N SER A 217 -21.61 13.92 -22.12
CA SER A 217 -22.30 12.63 -22.00
C SER A 217 -22.13 12.00 -20.62
N TRP A 218 -20.95 12.11 -20.02
CA TRP A 218 -20.69 11.60 -18.68
C TRP A 218 -21.45 12.37 -17.60
N GLU A 219 -21.49 13.70 -17.67
CA GLU A 219 -22.24 14.54 -16.72
C GLU A 219 -23.75 14.26 -16.81
N GLU A 220 -24.29 14.12 -18.02
CA GLU A 220 -25.68 13.69 -18.23
C GLU A 220 -25.95 12.30 -17.62
N GLN A 221 -25.02 11.36 -17.76
CA GLN A 221 -25.14 10.04 -17.16
C GLN A 221 -25.13 10.12 -15.63
N MET A 222 -24.27 10.97 -15.03
CA MET A 222 -24.23 11.14 -13.57
C MET A 222 -25.55 11.72 -13.06
N ILE A 223 -26.12 12.73 -13.74
CA ILE A 223 -27.42 13.30 -13.37
C ILE A 223 -28.53 12.24 -13.40
N LYS A 224 -28.51 11.32 -14.38
CA LYS A 224 -29.50 10.23 -14.49
C LYS A 224 -29.39 9.18 -13.38
N VAL A 225 -28.18 8.95 -12.86
CA VAL A 225 -27.91 7.93 -11.83
C VAL A 225 -28.10 8.50 -10.41
N GLY A 226 -28.05 9.83 -10.24
CA GLY A 226 -28.26 10.54 -8.98
C GLY A 226 -26.97 10.85 -8.23
#